data_AF-A0A1Q3WLV0-F1
#
_entry.id   AF-A0A1Q3WLV0-F1
#
_cell.length_a   1.000
_cell.length_b   1.000
_cell.length_c   1.000
_cell.angle_alpha   90.00
_cell.angle_beta   90.00
_cell.angle_gamma   90.00
#
_symmetry.space_group_name_H-M   'P 1'
#
loop_
_entity.id
_entity.type
_entity.pdbx_description
1 polymer ?
#
loop_
_entity_poly.entity_id
_entity_poly.type
_entity_poly.pdbx_seq_one_letter_code
_entity_poly.pdbx_strand_id
1 'polypeptide(L)'
;MNEALKKTGQVVGSIAKNTTFQIVVGVLAVLGFVYFLGKKIGQKEIPQVEYPNKGTGLPAGWQGQAEIIIRDCYDVVYGSIVFSGAKDELFTTLLGLSDDQLVYVYNAWNARYFRLHNETLTQAIDNEVYYDYFTGKKSSIVNKMKSLKLA
;
A
#
# COMPACT_ATOMS: atom_id res chain seq x y z
N MET A 1 48.37 -12.24 -34.03
CA MET A 1 47.10 -12.42 -33.28
C MET A 1 47.28 -12.50 -31.75
N ASN A 2 48.46 -12.85 -31.22
CA ASN A 2 48.69 -13.02 -29.76
C ASN A 2 49.00 -11.75 -28.96
N GLU A 3 49.47 -10.66 -29.57
CA GLU A 3 49.80 -9.43 -28.81
C GLU A 3 48.57 -8.60 -28.44
N ALA A 4 47.54 -8.57 -29.29
CA ALA A 4 46.32 -7.79 -29.06
C ALA A 4 45.53 -8.32 -27.84
N LEU A 5 45.45 -9.64 -27.68
CA LEU A 5 44.81 -10.31 -26.54
C LEU A 5 45.58 -10.10 -25.22
N LYS A 6 46.91 -10.04 -25.28
CA LYS A 6 47.76 -9.82 -24.10
C LYS A 6 47.63 -8.39 -23.56
N LYS A 7 47.53 -7.40 -24.45
CA LYS A 7 47.27 -5.99 -24.08
C LYS A 7 45.87 -5.79 -23.50
N THR A 8 44.83 -6.44 -24.06
CA THR A 8 43.48 -6.35 -23.50
C THR A 8 43.40 -6.99 -22.11
N GLY A 9 44.03 -8.14 -21.88
CA GLY A 9 44.08 -8.79 -20.56
C GLY A 9 44.79 -7.95 -19.48
N GLN A 10 45.87 -7.26 -19.82
CA GLN A 10 46.58 -6.35 -18.90
C GLN A 10 45.78 -5.09 -18.57
N VAL A 11 45.09 -4.50 -19.56
CA VAL A 11 44.25 -3.31 -19.36
C VAL A 11 43.05 -3.64 -18.47
N VAL A 12 42.39 -4.77 -18.70
CA VAL A 12 41.27 -5.23 -17.85
C VAL A 12 41.74 -5.54 -16.43
N GLY A 13 42.90 -6.18 -16.26
CA GLY A 13 43.48 -6.46 -14.94
C GLY A 13 43.93 -5.21 -14.15
N SER A 14 44.32 -4.14 -14.84
CA SER A 14 44.67 -2.84 -14.24
C SER A 14 43.43 -2.05 -13.83
N ILE A 15 42.39 -2.02 -14.69
CA ILE A 15 41.11 -1.36 -14.40
C ILE A 15 40.41 -2.04 -13.22
N ALA A 16 40.45 -3.37 -13.16
CA ALA A 16 39.87 -4.15 -12.07
C ALA A 16 40.57 -3.96 -10.71
N LYS A 17 41.82 -3.46 -10.67
CA LYS A 17 42.57 -3.15 -9.44
C LYS A 17 42.56 -1.67 -9.09
N ASN A 18 41.99 -0.82 -9.94
CA ASN A 18 41.90 0.62 -9.70
C ASN A 18 40.74 0.89 -8.73
N THR A 19 41.09 1.20 -7.48
CA THR A 19 40.14 1.50 -6.40
C THR A 19 39.16 2.60 -6.79
N THR A 20 39.59 3.63 -7.54
CA THR A 20 38.71 4.71 -8.00
C THR A 20 37.65 4.20 -8.98
N PHE A 21 38.04 3.31 -9.90
CA PHE A 21 37.10 2.70 -10.85
C PHE A 21 36.11 1.76 -10.13
N GLN A 22 36.58 0.97 -9.17
CA GLN A 22 35.72 0.10 -8.35
C GLN A 22 34.69 0.91 -7.54
N ILE A 23 35.10 2.05 -6.96
CA ILE A 23 34.19 2.94 -6.22
C ILE A 23 33.12 3.50 -7.14
N VAL A 24 33.49 4.01 -8.32
CA VAL A 24 32.53 4.57 -9.30
C VAL A 24 31.53 3.51 -9.76
N VAL A 25 32.01 2.32 -10.12
CA VAL A 25 31.14 1.20 -10.52
C VAL A 25 30.26 0.75 -9.35
N GLY A 26 30.80 0.72 -8.13
CA GLY A 26 30.05 0.39 -6.92
C GLY A 26 28.93 1.38 -6.63
N VAL A 27 29.20 2.69 -6.72
CA VAL A 27 28.18 3.74 -6.56
C VAL A 27 27.11 3.64 -7.64
N LEU A 28 27.50 3.44 -8.91
CA LEU A 28 26.53 3.26 -10.00
C LEU A 28 25.69 1.99 -9.82
N ALA A 29 26.27 0.91 -9.32
CA ALA A 29 25.54 -0.32 -9.01
C ALA A 29 24.55 -0.13 -7.87
N VAL A 30 24.92 0.59 -6.79
CA VAL A 30 24.00 0.94 -5.69
C VAL A 30 22.88 1.84 -6.19
N LEU A 31 23.18 2.88 -6.96
CA LEU A 31 22.16 3.77 -7.55
C LEU A 31 21.22 3.01 -8.48
N GLY A 32 21.76 2.13 -9.32
CA GLY A 32 20.99 1.23 -10.18
C GLY A 32 20.09 0.31 -9.35
N PHE A 33 20.61 -0.29 -8.28
CA PHE A 33 19.85 -1.17 -7.40
C PHE A 33 18.71 -0.44 -6.70
N VAL A 34 18.95 0.76 -6.15
CA VAL A 34 17.92 1.62 -5.54
C VAL A 34 16.85 2.01 -6.58
N TYR A 35 17.26 2.37 -7.79
CA TYR A 35 16.33 2.68 -8.89
C TYR A 35 15.47 1.47 -9.29
N PHE A 36 16.06 0.28 -9.40
CA PHE A 36 15.35 -0.95 -9.73
C PHE A 36 14.37 -1.39 -8.64
N LEU A 37 14.73 -1.23 -7.35
CA LEU A 37 13.81 -1.47 -6.24
C LEU A 37 12.64 -0.47 -6.27
N GLY A 38 12.91 0.82 -6.49
CA GLY A 38 11.88 1.84 -6.62
C GLY A 38 10.91 1.58 -7.78
N LYS A 39 11.41 1.16 -8.94
CA LYS A 39 10.58 0.88 -10.13
C LYS A 39 9.62 -0.30 -9.91
N LYS A 40 10.02 -1.33 -9.16
CA LYS A 40 9.15 -2.48 -8.85
C LYS A 40 8.02 -2.14 -7.88
N ILE A 41 8.23 -1.16 -7.01
CA ILE A 41 7.20 -0.72 -6.04
C ILE A 41 6.08 0.07 -6.75
N GLY A 42 6.42 0.84 -7.79
CA GLY A 42 5.45 1.67 -8.52
C GLY A 42 4.50 0.93 -9.49
N GLN A 43 4.68 -0.37 -9.72
CA GLN A 43 3.88 -1.15 -10.68
C GLN A 43 2.79 -2.02 -10.06
N LYS A 44 2.57 -1.95 -8.75
CA LYS A 44 1.51 -2.75 -8.13
C LYS A 44 0.15 -2.24 -8.59
N GLU A 45 -0.61 -3.14 -9.21
CA GLU A 45 -2.01 -2.90 -9.54
C GLU A 45 -2.75 -2.57 -8.24
N ILE A 46 -3.54 -1.50 -8.28
CA ILE A 46 -4.35 -1.10 -7.15
C ILE A 46 -5.53 -2.07 -7.10
N PRO A 47 -5.73 -2.81 -6.00
CA PRO A 47 -6.86 -3.72 -5.89
C PRO A 47 -8.16 -2.91 -5.95
N GLN A 48 -9.01 -3.29 -6.89
CA GLN A 48 -10.34 -2.73 -7.12
C GLN A 48 -11.34 -3.88 -7.16
N VAL A 49 -12.47 -3.70 -6.50
CA VAL A 49 -13.53 -4.71 -6.44
C VAL A 49 -14.81 -4.14 -7.04
N GLU A 50 -15.53 -4.97 -7.81
CA GLU A 50 -16.79 -4.58 -8.40
C GLU A 50 -17.88 -4.42 -7.33
N TYR A 51 -18.80 -3.48 -7.55
CA TYR A 51 -19.91 -3.23 -6.63
C TYR A 51 -20.91 -4.41 -6.64
N PRO A 52 -21.25 -4.98 -5.46
CA PRO A 52 -22.20 -6.09 -5.34
C PRO A 52 -23.55 -5.81 -6.00
N ASN A 53 -24.05 -4.57 -5.93
CA ASN A 53 -25.32 -4.16 -6.52
C ASN A 53 -25.14 -3.15 -7.66
N LYS A 54 -24.00 -3.19 -8.36
CA LYS A 54 -23.66 -2.29 -9.48
C LYS A 54 -23.72 -0.80 -9.12
N GLY A 55 -23.53 -0.47 -7.84
CA GLY A 55 -23.52 0.91 -7.35
C GLY A 55 -24.91 1.48 -7.06
N THR A 56 -25.97 0.67 -7.16
CA THR A 56 -27.34 1.12 -6.84
C THR A 56 -27.54 1.44 -5.35
N GLY A 57 -26.65 0.95 -4.48
CA GLY A 57 -26.63 1.29 -3.06
C GLY A 57 -25.97 2.63 -2.70
N LEU A 58 -25.53 3.43 -3.69
CA LEU A 58 -24.91 4.74 -3.46
C LEU A 58 -25.96 5.86 -3.57
N PRO A 59 -26.35 6.52 -2.46
CA PRO A 59 -27.30 7.62 -2.51
C PRO A 59 -26.72 8.85 -3.24
N ALA A 60 -27.59 9.70 -3.76
CA ALA A 60 -27.17 10.93 -4.45
C ALA A 60 -26.39 11.86 -3.48
N GLY A 61 -25.22 12.34 -3.91
CA GLY A 61 -24.36 13.22 -3.08
C GLY A 61 -23.54 12.48 -2.01
N TRP A 62 -23.58 11.15 -1.99
CA TRP A 62 -22.83 10.32 -1.03
C TRP A 62 -21.31 10.54 -1.09
N GLN A 63 -20.78 10.93 -2.24
CA GLN A 63 -19.34 11.09 -2.45
C GLN A 63 -18.71 11.99 -1.39
N GLY A 64 -19.33 13.12 -1.05
CA GLY A 64 -18.80 14.03 -0.03
C GLY A 64 -18.73 13.41 1.37
N GLN A 65 -19.68 12.52 1.72
CA GLN A 65 -19.66 11.79 2.99
C GLN A 65 -18.60 10.68 2.97
N ALA A 66 -18.48 9.98 1.84
CA ALA A 66 -17.44 8.99 1.64
C ALA A 66 -16.03 9.59 1.78
N GLU A 67 -15.81 10.82 1.29
CA GLU A 67 -14.52 11.52 1.44
C GLU A 67 -14.10 11.68 2.91
N ILE A 68 -15.06 12.04 3.77
CA ILE A 68 -14.82 12.19 5.21
C ILE A 68 -14.42 10.82 5.79
N ILE A 69 -15.19 9.78 5.49
CA ILE A 69 -14.91 8.42 5.97
C ILE A 69 -13.55 7.91 5.49
N ILE A 70 -13.19 8.16 4.22
CA ILE A 70 -11.90 7.74 3.65
C ILE A 70 -10.73 8.41 4.38
N ARG A 71 -10.85 9.70 4.68
CA ARG A 71 -9.84 10.42 5.45
C ARG A 71 -9.77 9.90 6.87
N ASP A 72 -10.91 9.71 7.52
CA ASP A 72 -10.97 9.21 8.90
C ASP A 72 -10.41 7.77 8.99
N CYS A 73 -10.59 6.93 7.96
CA CYS A 73 -9.89 5.65 7.84
C CYS A 73 -8.37 5.81 7.83
N TYR A 74 -7.85 6.76 7.05
CA TYR A 74 -6.40 7.02 7.01
C TYR A 74 -5.89 7.50 8.37
N ASP A 75 -6.58 8.47 8.98
CA ASP A 75 -6.18 9.06 10.25
C ASP A 75 -6.24 8.03 11.39
N VAL A 76 -7.22 7.13 11.40
CA VAL A 76 -7.33 6.09 12.43
C VAL A 76 -6.24 5.03 12.33
N VAL A 77 -5.85 4.65 11.12
CA VAL A 77 -4.82 3.62 10.88
C VAL A 77 -3.41 4.22 11.04
N TYR A 78 -3.12 5.34 10.38
CA TYR A 78 -1.76 5.89 10.35
C TYR A 78 -1.55 7.11 11.23
N GLY A 79 -2.58 7.59 11.92
CA GLY A 79 -2.46 8.69 12.86
C GLY A 79 -1.59 8.32 14.05
N SER A 80 -0.66 9.21 14.41
CA SER A 80 0.33 8.96 15.46
C SER A 80 -0.25 8.81 16.87
N ILE A 81 -1.45 9.33 17.12
CA ILE A 81 -2.15 9.25 18.41
C ILE A 81 -3.66 9.18 18.16
N VAL A 82 -4.23 7.98 18.17
CA VAL A 82 -5.67 7.75 17.99
C VAL A 82 -6.20 6.96 19.17
N PHE A 83 -7.14 7.55 19.90
CA PHE A 83 -7.79 6.89 21.04
C PHE A 83 -8.70 5.74 20.57
N SER A 84 -8.85 4.72 21.43
CA SER A 84 -9.70 3.55 21.15
C SER A 84 -11.12 3.93 20.75
N GLY A 85 -11.69 4.99 21.35
CA GLY A 85 -13.03 5.48 21.01
C GLY A 85 -13.19 5.93 19.55
N ALA A 86 -12.18 6.60 18.98
CA ALA A 86 -12.22 7.02 17.58
C ALA A 86 -12.13 5.82 16.63
N LYS A 87 -11.34 4.80 17.00
CA LYS A 87 -11.29 3.53 16.25
C LYS A 87 -12.66 2.82 16.27
N ASP A 88 -13.29 2.78 17.45
CA ASP A 88 -14.62 2.20 17.62
C ASP A 88 -15.70 2.90 16.81
N GLU A 89 -15.68 4.24 16.81
CA GLU A 89 -16.61 5.05 16.04
C GLU A 89 -16.45 4.81 14.54
N LEU A 90 -15.20 4.76 14.05
CA LEU A 90 -14.92 4.42 12.67
C LEU A 90 -15.41 3.01 12.32
N PHE A 91 -15.08 1.99 13.11
CA PHE A 91 -15.50 0.62 12.82
C PHE A 91 -17.01 0.47 12.87
N THR A 92 -17.68 1.17 13.78
CA THR A 92 -19.15 1.23 13.84
C THR A 92 -19.73 1.87 12.59
N THR A 93 -19.13 2.98 12.14
CA THR A 93 -19.51 3.67 10.90
C THR A 93 -19.38 2.77 9.69
N LEU A 94 -18.24 2.10 9.54
CA LEU A 94 -17.98 1.17 8.43
C LEU A 94 -18.93 -0.05 8.45
N LEU A 95 -19.26 -0.57 9.64
CA LEU A 95 -20.23 -1.65 9.78
C LEU A 95 -21.64 -1.24 9.34
N GLY A 96 -22.02 0.01 9.61
CA GLY A 96 -23.31 0.60 9.24
C GLY A 96 -23.48 0.91 7.74
N LEU A 97 -22.39 0.92 6.96
CA LEU A 97 -22.46 1.13 5.52
C LEU A 97 -23.13 -0.06 4.81
N SER A 98 -23.87 0.22 3.74
CA SER A 98 -24.27 -0.81 2.78
C SER A 98 -23.05 -1.40 2.07
N ASP A 99 -23.20 -2.57 1.47
CA ASP A 99 -22.08 -3.25 0.81
C ASP A 99 -21.48 -2.43 -0.33
N ASP A 100 -22.32 -1.76 -1.14
CA ASP A 100 -21.86 -0.87 -2.22
C ASP A 100 -21.11 0.35 -1.68
N GLN A 101 -21.58 0.94 -0.56
CA GLN A 101 -20.90 2.06 0.09
C GLN A 101 -19.54 1.62 0.68
N LEU A 102 -19.48 0.43 1.27
CA LEU A 102 -18.24 -0.12 1.82
C LEU A 102 -17.23 -0.42 0.72
N VAL A 103 -17.67 -1.01 -0.41
CA VAL A 103 -16.83 -1.24 -1.59
C VAL A 103 -16.33 0.10 -2.16
N TYR A 104 -17.18 1.13 -2.20
CA TYR A 104 -16.77 2.46 -2.65
C TYR A 104 -15.64 3.01 -1.77
N VAL A 105 -15.80 2.99 -0.45
CA VAL A 105 -14.78 3.47 0.49
C VAL A 105 -13.49 2.68 0.34
N TYR A 106 -13.55 1.35 0.26
CA TYR A 106 -12.39 0.49 0.04
C TYR A 106 -11.65 0.83 -1.25
N ASN A 107 -12.35 0.90 -2.38
CA ASN A 107 -11.74 1.19 -3.68
C ASN A 107 -11.11 2.58 -3.72
N ALA A 108 -11.80 3.58 -3.18
CA ALA A 108 -11.34 4.96 -3.17
C ALA A 108 -10.15 5.17 -2.21
N TRP A 109 -10.15 4.50 -1.05
CA TRP A 109 -9.03 4.51 -0.13
C TRP A 109 -7.80 3.83 -0.75
N ASN A 110 -7.97 2.64 -1.34
CA ASN A 110 -6.88 1.93 -2.01
C ASN A 110 -6.31 2.74 -3.18
N ALA A 111 -7.16 3.40 -3.95
CA ALA A 111 -6.72 4.28 -5.04
C ALA A 111 -5.76 5.37 -4.59
N ARG A 112 -5.88 5.85 -3.34
CA ARG A 112 -5.05 6.91 -2.77
C ARG A 112 -3.83 6.39 -2.03
N TYR A 113 -4.03 5.38 -1.19
CA TYR A 113 -3.05 5.04 -0.15
C TYR A 113 -2.35 3.70 -0.38
N PHE A 114 -2.88 2.82 -1.25
CA PHE A 114 -2.28 1.52 -1.49
C PHE A 114 -0.83 1.62 -1.99
N ARG A 115 -0.52 2.58 -2.87
CA ARG A 115 0.84 2.78 -3.37
C ARG A 115 1.81 3.32 -2.31
N LEU A 116 1.29 4.00 -1.29
CA LEU A 116 2.10 4.60 -0.23
C LEU A 116 2.47 3.57 0.83
N HIS A 117 1.52 2.72 1.21
CA HIS A 117 1.68 1.79 2.33
C HIS A 117 1.81 0.33 1.89
N ASN A 118 1.50 0.04 0.63
CA ASN A 118 1.51 -1.31 0.07
C ASN A 118 0.59 -2.28 0.84
N GLU A 119 -0.54 -1.77 1.30
CA GLU A 119 -1.59 -2.54 1.96
C GLU A 119 -2.96 -2.02 1.58
N THR A 120 -3.95 -2.90 1.56
CA THR A 120 -5.35 -2.54 1.31
C THR A 120 -5.99 -1.98 2.57
N LEU A 121 -7.11 -1.28 2.43
CA LEU A 121 -7.87 -0.80 3.61
C LEU A 121 -8.20 -1.94 4.58
N THR A 122 -8.53 -3.13 4.08
CA THR A 122 -8.79 -4.30 4.91
C THR A 122 -7.56 -4.71 5.70
N GLN A 123 -6.39 -4.78 5.04
CA GLN A 123 -5.12 -5.13 5.69
C GLN A 123 -4.71 -4.08 6.72
N ALA A 124 -4.83 -2.80 6.37
CA ALA A 124 -4.58 -1.67 7.26
C ALA A 124 -5.42 -1.77 8.54
N ILE A 125 -6.73 -2.04 8.43
CA ILE A 125 -7.61 -2.23 9.59
C ILE A 125 -7.27 -3.51 10.36
N ASP A 126 -6.93 -4.62 9.68
CA ASP A 126 -6.59 -5.89 10.35
C ASP A 126 -5.30 -5.73 11.19
N ASN A 127 -4.32 -5.03 10.64
CA ASN A 127 -3.01 -4.75 11.26
C ASN A 127 -3.10 -3.76 12.44
N GLU A 128 -4.20 -3.01 12.57
CA GLU A 128 -4.35 -2.01 13.62
C GLU A 128 -4.27 -2.62 15.03
N VAL A 129 -3.40 -2.03 15.85
CA VAL A 129 -3.31 -2.34 17.28
C VAL A 129 -4.51 -1.69 17.97
N TYR A 130 -5.49 -2.54 18.26
CA TYR A 130 -6.76 -2.17 18.85
C TYR A 130 -7.15 -3.20 19.91
N TYR A 131 -7.23 -2.76 21.17
CA TYR A 131 -7.67 -3.57 22.29
C TYR A 131 -9.20 -3.47 22.42
N ASP A 132 -9.89 -4.33 21.69
CA ASP A 132 -11.35 -4.48 21.78
C ASP A 132 -11.71 -5.49 22.87
N TYR A 133 -11.93 -5.02 24.10
CA TYR A 133 -12.16 -5.93 25.23
C TYR A 133 -13.56 -6.59 25.19
N PHE A 134 -14.53 -6.07 24.42
CA PHE A 134 -15.93 -6.51 24.53
C PHE A 134 -16.78 -6.49 23.25
N THR A 135 -16.42 -5.73 22.20
CA THR A 135 -17.36 -5.46 21.08
C THR A 135 -17.08 -6.26 19.82
N GLY A 136 -15.85 -6.72 19.61
CA GLY A 136 -15.44 -7.49 18.42
C GLY A 136 -15.65 -6.74 17.09
N LYS A 137 -15.74 -5.41 17.12
CA LYS A 137 -16.10 -4.58 15.95
C LYS A 137 -15.05 -4.64 14.85
N LYS A 138 -13.77 -4.59 15.21
CA LYS A 138 -12.66 -4.73 14.24
C LYS A 138 -12.77 -6.04 13.47
N SER A 139 -12.88 -7.15 14.20
CA SER A 139 -13.04 -8.48 13.60
C SER A 139 -14.30 -8.56 12.74
N SER A 140 -15.41 -7.94 13.19
CA SER A 140 -16.66 -7.90 12.44
C SER A 140 -16.53 -7.17 11.11
N ILE A 141 -15.89 -5.99 11.09
CA ILE A 141 -15.71 -5.23 9.85
C ILE A 141 -14.72 -5.93 8.92
N VAL A 142 -13.61 -6.46 9.45
CA VAL A 142 -12.64 -7.24 8.66
C VAL A 142 -13.31 -8.46 8.02
N ASN A 143 -14.15 -9.17 8.77
CA ASN A 143 -14.88 -10.33 8.24
C ASN A 143 -15.91 -9.93 7.17
N LYS A 144 -16.64 -8.82 7.36
CA LYS A 144 -17.56 -8.26 6.35
C LYS A 144 -16.81 -7.85 5.08
N MET A 145 -15.65 -7.21 5.21
CA MET A 145 -14.82 -6.83 4.06
C MET A 145 -14.30 -8.08 3.32
N LYS A 146 -13.83 -9.10 4.04
CA LYS A 146 -13.37 -10.37 3.46
C LYS A 146 -14.51 -11.13 2.76
N SER A 147 -15.74 -11.13 3.30
CA SER A 147 -16.89 -11.78 2.64
C SER A 147 -17.29 -11.10 1.32
N LEU A 148 -17.05 -9.79 1.21
CA LEU A 148 -17.20 -9.00 -0.02
C LEU A 148 -15.97 -9.09 -0.95
N LYS A 149 -14.99 -9.96 -0.65
CA LYS A 149 -13.74 -10.13 -1.39
C LYS A 149 -12.88 -8.87 -1.45
N LEU A 150 -13.01 -8.00 -0.44
CA LEU A 150 -12.15 -6.82 -0.25
C LEU A 150 -10.89 -7.28 0.48
N ALA A 151 -9.91 -7.81 -0.25
CA ALA A 151 -8.64 -8.33 0.29
C ALA A 151 -7.47 -7.42 -0.08
#